data_AF-A0A6M1E9V1-F1
#
_entry.id   AF-A0A6M1E9V1-F1
#
_cell.length_a   1.000
_cell.length_b   1.000
_cell.length_c   1.000
_cell.angle_alpha   90.00
_cell.angle_beta   90.00
_cell.angle_gamma   90.00
#
_symmetry.space_group_name_H-M   'P 1'
#
loop_
_entity.id
_entity.type
_entity.pdbx_description
1 polymer ?
#
loop_
_entity_poly.entity_id
_entity_poly.type
_entity_poly.pdbx_seq_one_letter_code
_entity_poly.pdbx_strand_id
1 'polypeptide(L)'
;MSMDIKQIQDLIKFVAKSGVNEVSIEEQDFKITIKTNQEPTYVTASIPTVAPAPLPTAAPVAPVAEPVVPAAAAPTANEEANFITIKSPMIGTFYRSPGPDKPVFVNVGDEITPGKVLCIIEAMKLFNEIESEVSGKIVKILVNDAQPVEYDQPLFLVDPR
;
A
#
# COMPACT_ATOMS: atom_id res chain seq x y z
N MET A 1 -16.42 -17.94 -29.94
CA MET A 1 -17.02 -19.14 -29.31
C MET A 1 -17.43 -18.68 -27.92
N SER A 2 -18.72 -18.50 -27.65
CA SER A 2 -19.17 -17.93 -26.38
C SER A 2 -18.97 -18.96 -25.27
N MET A 3 -18.17 -18.64 -24.26
CA MET A 3 -17.89 -19.51 -23.13
C MET A 3 -19.20 -19.80 -22.38
N ASP A 4 -19.57 -21.08 -22.24
CA ASP A 4 -20.82 -21.49 -21.61
C ASP A 4 -20.76 -21.26 -20.09
N ILE A 5 -21.84 -20.75 -19.49
CA ILE A 5 -21.96 -20.53 -18.04
C ILE A 5 -21.59 -21.77 -17.21
N LYS A 6 -21.83 -22.96 -17.75
CA LYS A 6 -21.44 -24.24 -17.13
C LYS A 6 -19.92 -24.40 -17.01
N GLN A 7 -19.16 -23.99 -18.03
CA GLN A 7 -17.70 -24.08 -18.03
C GLN A 7 -17.08 -23.12 -17.00
N ILE A 8 -17.66 -21.93 -16.83
CA ILE A 8 -17.24 -20.97 -15.80
C ILE A 8 -17.49 -21.55 -14.40
N GLN A 9 -18.64 -22.21 -14.18
CA GLN A 9 -18.92 -22.85 -12.90
C GLN A 9 -17.98 -24.01 -12.58
N ASP A 10 -17.61 -24.82 -13.59
CA ASP A 10 -16.64 -25.90 -13.41
C ASP A 10 -15.23 -25.36 -13.14
N LEU A 11 -14.85 -24.24 -13.76
CA LEU A 11 -13.59 -23.57 -13.50
C LEU A 11 -13.52 -23.03 -12.05
N ILE A 12 -14.59 -22.38 -11.56
CA ILE A 12 -14.66 -21.90 -10.18
C ILE A 12 -14.55 -23.08 -9.19
N LYS A 13 -15.25 -24.19 -9.44
CA LYS A 13 -15.16 -25.40 -8.61
C LYS A 13 -13.76 -26.03 -8.63
N PHE A 14 -13.11 -26.03 -9.79
CA PHE A 14 -11.74 -26.53 -9.93
C PHE A 14 -10.76 -25.66 -9.12
N VAL A 15 -10.83 -24.33 -9.24
CA VAL A 15 -9.97 -23.38 -8.52
C VAL A 15 -10.15 -23.53 -7.00
N ALA A 16 -11.40 -23.67 -6.53
CA ALA A 16 -11.68 -23.90 -5.12
C ALA A 16 -11.12 -25.23 -4.60
N LYS A 17 -11.06 -26.27 -5.44
CA LYS A 17 -10.54 -27.61 -5.06
C LYS A 17 -9.02 -27.72 -5.20
N SER A 18 -8.41 -26.99 -6.12
CA SER A 18 -6.96 -27.04 -6.39
C SER A 18 -6.14 -26.18 -5.43
N GLY A 19 -6.78 -25.31 -4.63
CA GLY A 19 -6.09 -24.44 -3.67
C GLY A 19 -5.31 -23.32 -4.35
N VAL A 20 -5.73 -22.92 -5.56
CA VAL A 20 -5.08 -21.84 -6.30
C VAL A 20 -5.62 -20.49 -5.83
N ASN A 21 -4.71 -19.59 -5.46
CA ASN A 21 -5.07 -18.27 -4.90
C ASN A 21 -5.62 -17.32 -5.97
N GLU A 22 -5.13 -17.40 -7.21
CA GLU A 22 -5.56 -16.53 -8.30
C GLU A 22 -5.43 -17.22 -9.67
N VAL A 23 -6.45 -17.07 -10.52
CA VAL A 23 -6.45 -17.50 -11.93
C VAL A 23 -6.95 -16.35 -12.79
N SER A 24 -6.17 -15.96 -13.80
CA SER A 24 -6.56 -14.95 -14.80
C SER A 24 -6.53 -15.54 -16.21
N ILE A 25 -7.62 -15.38 -16.96
CA ILE A 25 -7.76 -15.81 -18.35
C ILE A 25 -8.09 -14.57 -19.18
N GLU A 26 -7.34 -14.37 -20.26
CA GLU A 26 -7.50 -13.23 -21.17
C GLU A 26 -7.57 -13.76 -22.61
N GLU A 27 -8.70 -13.50 -23.27
CA GLU A 27 -8.92 -13.72 -24.70
C GLU A 27 -9.25 -12.38 -25.38
N GLN A 28 -9.18 -12.33 -26.71
CA GLN A 28 -9.31 -11.10 -27.51
C GLN A 28 -10.59 -10.29 -27.21
N ASP A 29 -11.64 -10.93 -26.72
CA ASP A 29 -12.95 -10.32 -26.45
C ASP A 29 -13.29 -10.21 -24.95
N PHE A 30 -12.55 -10.85 -24.03
CA PHE A 30 -12.88 -10.83 -22.60
C PHE A 30 -11.73 -11.25 -21.67
N LYS A 31 -11.79 -10.75 -20.43
CA LYS A 31 -10.87 -11.08 -19.33
C LYS A 31 -11.65 -11.57 -18.10
N ILE A 32 -11.24 -12.70 -17.53
CA ILE A 32 -11.82 -13.30 -16.32
C ILE A 32 -10.72 -13.48 -15.28
N THR A 33 -10.94 -12.95 -14.07
CA THR A 33 -10.04 -13.14 -12.92
C THR A 33 -10.81 -13.75 -11.76
N ILE A 34 -10.31 -14.87 -11.22
CA ILE A 34 -10.88 -15.62 -10.10
C ILE A 34 -9.86 -15.60 -8.96
N LYS A 35 -10.24 -15.11 -7.78
CA LYS A 35 -9.38 -15.06 -6.58
C LYS A 35 -10.01 -15.86 -5.44
N THR A 36 -9.22 -16.73 -4.81
CA THR A 36 -9.63 -17.50 -3.63
C THR A 36 -9.08 -16.79 -2.40
N ASN A 37 -9.96 -16.13 -1.65
CA ASN A 37 -9.56 -15.36 -0.47
C ASN A 37 -9.32 -16.32 0.71
N GLN A 38 -8.10 -16.83 0.86
CA GLN A 38 -7.68 -17.54 2.07
C GLN A 38 -6.97 -16.55 3.00
N GLU A 39 -7.48 -16.42 4.21
CA GLU A 39 -6.88 -15.60 5.27
C GLU A 39 -5.48 -16.17 5.62
N PRO A 40 -4.42 -15.34 5.63
CA PRO A 40 -3.10 -15.82 6.00
C PRO A 40 -3.07 -16.23 7.48
N THR A 41 -2.82 -17.51 7.74
CA THR A 41 -2.50 -17.99 9.09
C THR A 41 -1.09 -17.56 9.45
N TYR A 42 -0.98 -16.52 10.27
CA TYR A 42 0.29 -16.09 10.85
C TYR A 42 0.71 -17.06 11.96
N VAL A 43 1.67 -17.94 11.66
CA VAL A 43 2.35 -18.73 12.69
C VAL A 43 3.41 -17.84 13.34
N THR A 44 3.14 -17.37 14.56
CA THR A 44 4.10 -16.57 15.33
C THR A 44 5.21 -17.48 15.85
N ALA A 45 6.37 -17.48 15.22
CA ALA A 45 7.55 -18.15 15.75
C ALA A 45 8.10 -17.32 16.92
N SER A 46 7.91 -17.81 18.15
CA SER A 46 8.51 -17.23 19.35
C SER A 46 10.02 -17.52 19.36
N ILE A 47 10.83 -16.50 19.13
CA ILE A 47 12.28 -16.58 19.35
C ILE A 47 12.59 -16.54 20.86
N PRO A 48 13.41 -17.47 21.41
CA PRO A 48 13.77 -17.43 22.82
C PRO A 48 14.73 -16.27 23.11
N THR A 49 14.35 -15.43 24.07
CA THR A 49 15.15 -14.31 24.59
C THR A 49 16.40 -14.85 25.29
N VAL A 50 17.58 -14.42 24.83
CA VAL A 50 18.87 -14.73 25.46
C VAL A 50 19.05 -13.81 26.66
N ALA A 51 19.27 -14.38 27.85
CA ALA A 51 19.50 -13.65 29.09
C ALA A 51 20.85 -12.89 29.05
N PRO A 52 20.91 -11.60 29.41
CA PRO A 52 22.18 -10.90 29.52
C PRO A 52 22.90 -11.24 30.85
N ALA A 53 24.21 -11.47 30.76
CA ALA A 53 25.10 -11.67 31.90
C ALA A 53 25.36 -10.36 32.67
N PRO A 54 25.56 -10.39 34.00
CA PRO A 54 25.77 -9.19 34.79
C PRO A 54 27.22 -8.68 34.69
N LEU A 55 27.38 -7.38 34.46
CA LEU A 55 28.64 -6.65 34.62
C LEU A 55 28.61 -5.80 35.91
N PRO A 56 29.77 -5.55 36.55
CA PRO A 56 29.84 -4.93 37.87
C PRO A 56 29.60 -3.41 37.85
N THR A 57 29.10 -2.93 38.99
CA THR A 57 28.66 -1.57 39.29
C THR A 57 29.77 -0.52 39.28
N ALA A 58 29.47 0.67 38.75
CA ALA A 58 30.18 1.92 39.00
C ALA A 58 29.16 3.07 39.15
N ALA A 59 29.52 4.04 40.00
CA ALA A 59 28.71 5.08 40.66
C ALA A 59 27.91 6.05 39.73
N PRO A 60 26.91 6.78 40.26
CA PRO A 60 25.90 7.47 39.45
C PRO A 60 26.41 8.83 38.97
N VAL A 61 26.18 9.12 37.69
CA VAL A 61 26.29 10.44 37.09
C VAL A 61 24.93 10.80 36.50
N ALA A 62 24.50 12.05 36.71
CA ALA A 62 23.18 12.57 36.40
C ALA A 62 22.71 12.31 34.94
N PRO A 63 21.41 12.11 34.70
CA PRO A 63 20.89 11.75 33.39
C PRO A 63 20.97 12.93 32.43
N VAL A 64 21.78 12.78 31.39
CA VAL A 64 21.70 13.58 30.17
C VAL A 64 20.54 13.00 29.36
N ALA A 65 19.59 13.86 28.98
CA ALA A 65 18.44 13.50 28.19
C ALA A 65 18.88 13.00 26.80
N GLU A 66 18.61 11.74 26.50
CA GLU A 66 18.63 11.21 25.14
C GLU A 66 17.38 11.67 24.39
N PRO A 67 17.49 12.00 23.09
CA PRO A 67 16.37 12.50 22.31
C PRO A 67 15.39 11.35 22.06
N VAL A 68 14.18 11.55 22.57
CA VAL A 68 12.99 10.79 22.22
C VAL A 68 12.79 10.80 20.69
N VAL A 69 13.08 9.68 20.06
CA VAL A 69 12.50 9.34 18.75
C VAL A 69 10.98 9.33 18.93
N PRO A 70 10.20 10.16 18.20
CA PRO A 70 8.77 10.07 18.26
C PRO A 70 8.36 8.71 17.70
N ALA A 71 7.85 7.85 18.57
CA ALA A 71 7.05 6.70 18.16
C ALA A 71 5.96 7.23 17.24
N ALA A 72 5.97 6.79 15.98
CA ALA A 72 4.94 7.07 15.02
C ALA A 72 3.60 6.71 15.66
N ALA A 73 2.79 7.73 15.95
CA ALA A 73 1.43 7.56 16.43
C ALA A 73 0.70 6.69 15.40
N ALA A 74 0.39 5.46 15.79
CA ALA A 74 -0.59 4.66 15.08
C ALA A 74 -1.91 5.44 15.15
N PRO A 75 -2.48 5.90 14.02
CA PRO A 75 -3.79 6.51 14.06
C PRO A 75 -4.78 5.40 14.42
N THR A 76 -5.48 5.66 15.52
CA THR A 76 -6.71 5.02 15.96
C THR A 76 -7.55 4.59 14.76
N ALA A 77 -7.82 3.28 14.69
CA ALA A 77 -8.80 2.71 13.80
C ALA A 77 -10.16 3.38 14.11
N ASN A 78 -10.63 4.22 13.19
CA ASN A 78 -12.05 4.46 13.10
C ASN A 78 -12.62 3.25 12.34
N GLU A 79 -13.36 2.43 13.07
CA GLU A 79 -14.12 1.30 12.54
C GLU A 79 -15.10 1.80 11.44
N GLU A 80 -15.20 1.03 10.34
CA GLU A 80 -16.17 1.13 9.23
C GLU A 80 -15.97 2.14 8.08
N ALA A 81 -14.83 2.83 7.95
CA ALA A 81 -14.55 3.59 6.73
C ALA A 81 -13.99 2.68 5.61
N ASN A 82 -14.80 2.41 4.58
CA ASN A 82 -14.38 1.73 3.35
C ASN A 82 -13.48 2.65 2.51
N PHE A 83 -12.23 2.82 2.94
CA PHE A 83 -11.27 3.64 2.22
C PHE A 83 -10.86 3.01 0.88
N ILE A 84 -10.65 3.86 -0.13
CA ILE A 84 -10.10 3.47 -1.43
C ILE A 84 -8.59 3.72 -1.42
N THR A 85 -7.83 2.72 -1.84
CA THR A 85 -6.37 2.83 -1.97
C THR A 85 -6.00 3.14 -3.40
N ILE A 86 -5.28 4.25 -3.62
CA ILE A 86 -4.65 4.55 -4.91
C ILE A 86 -3.24 3.96 -4.88
N LYS A 87 -2.94 3.16 -5.90
CA LYS A 87 -1.72 2.35 -5.99
C LYS A 87 -0.83 2.82 -7.14
N SER A 88 0.44 2.45 -7.08
CA SER A 88 1.39 2.73 -8.15
C SER A 88 1.13 1.86 -9.38
N PRO A 89 0.99 2.45 -10.59
CA PRO A 89 0.84 1.67 -11.81
C PRO A 89 2.18 1.20 -12.39
N MET A 90 3.32 1.60 -11.81
CA MET A 90 4.66 1.31 -12.32
C MET A 90 5.72 1.26 -11.21
N ILE A 91 6.90 0.75 -11.55
CA ILE A 91 8.08 0.82 -10.66
C ILE A 91 8.80 2.13 -10.94
N GLY A 92 9.24 2.84 -9.90
CA GLY A 92 9.97 4.11 -10.06
C GLY A 92 10.26 4.82 -8.74
N THR A 93 10.54 6.12 -8.81
CA THR A 93 10.74 6.99 -7.64
C THR A 93 9.54 7.92 -7.47
N PHE A 94 8.92 7.91 -6.29
CA PHE A 94 7.77 8.73 -5.96
C PHE A 94 8.17 10.17 -5.59
N TYR A 95 7.50 11.15 -6.19
CA TYR A 95 7.68 12.57 -5.88
C TYR A 95 6.34 13.26 -5.60
N ARG A 96 6.34 14.11 -4.57
CA ARG A 96 5.15 14.86 -4.13
C ARG A 96 4.94 16.17 -4.87
N SER A 97 5.94 16.67 -5.59
CA SER A 97 5.90 17.92 -6.35
C SER A 97 6.53 17.73 -7.74
N PRO A 98 6.22 18.61 -8.72
CA PRO A 98 6.85 18.57 -10.05
C PRO A 98 8.30 19.05 -10.07
N GLY A 99 8.84 19.47 -8.92
CA GLY A 99 10.21 19.95 -8.78
C GLY A 99 10.50 20.50 -7.39
N PRO A 100 11.78 20.74 -7.06
CA PRO A 100 12.25 21.05 -5.70
C PRO A 100 11.64 22.32 -5.09
N ASP A 101 11.32 23.33 -5.92
CA ASP A 101 10.75 24.62 -5.47
C ASP A 101 9.27 24.77 -5.86
N LYS A 102 8.62 23.68 -6.27
CA LYS A 102 7.21 23.68 -6.66
C LYS A 102 6.35 23.15 -5.52
N PRO A 103 5.10 23.64 -5.38
CA PRO A 103 4.19 23.11 -4.38
C PRO A 103 3.93 21.64 -4.61
N VAL A 104 3.65 20.92 -3.52
CA VAL A 104 3.18 19.54 -3.61
C VAL A 104 1.81 19.50 -4.30
N PHE A 105 1.54 18.41 -5.01
CA PHE A 105 0.26 18.22 -5.71
C PHE A 105 -0.91 18.11 -4.74
N VAL A 106 -0.75 17.34 -3.65
CA VAL A 106 -1.78 17.12 -2.62
C VAL A 106 -1.19 16.97 -1.21
N ASN A 107 -2.00 17.35 -0.23
CA ASN A 107 -1.80 17.13 1.20
C ASN A 107 -2.90 16.26 1.80
N VAL A 108 -2.65 15.73 2.99
CA VAL A 108 -3.68 15.08 3.79
C VAL A 108 -4.79 16.09 4.10
N GLY A 109 -6.03 15.70 3.85
CA GLY A 109 -7.21 16.52 4.02
C GLY A 109 -7.72 17.18 2.73
N ASP A 110 -6.94 17.18 1.66
CA ASP A 110 -7.32 17.77 0.37
C ASP A 110 -8.38 16.92 -0.34
N GLU A 111 -9.28 17.59 -1.06
CA GLU A 111 -10.26 16.94 -1.93
C GLU A 111 -9.67 16.65 -3.31
N ILE A 112 -10.05 15.51 -3.89
CA ILE A 112 -9.60 15.03 -5.19
C ILE A 112 -10.80 14.63 -6.05
N THR A 113 -10.61 14.69 -7.37
CA THR A 113 -11.58 14.30 -8.40
C THR A 113 -10.86 13.48 -9.47
N PRO A 114 -11.57 12.67 -10.27
CA PRO A 114 -10.99 11.97 -11.41
C PRO A 114 -10.19 12.92 -12.31
N GLY A 115 -8.98 12.52 -12.70
CA GLY A 115 -8.06 13.31 -13.52
C GLY A 115 -7.21 14.33 -12.74
N LYS A 116 -7.40 14.51 -11.43
CA LYS A 116 -6.53 15.37 -10.63
C LYS A 116 -5.17 14.70 -10.40
N VAL A 117 -4.08 15.37 -10.75
CA VAL A 117 -2.71 14.90 -10.48
C VAL A 117 -2.42 14.87 -8.98
N LEU A 118 -1.89 13.74 -8.50
CA LEU A 118 -1.62 13.47 -7.08
C LEU A 118 -0.13 13.40 -6.75
N CYS A 119 0.67 12.87 -7.68
CA CYS A 119 2.12 12.75 -7.56
C CYS A 119 2.73 12.51 -8.94
N ILE A 120 4.07 12.43 -8.96
CA ILE A 120 4.82 11.95 -10.11
C ILE A 120 5.58 10.70 -9.72
N ILE A 121 5.71 9.76 -10.66
CA ILE A 121 6.63 8.64 -10.56
C ILE A 121 7.69 8.79 -11.65
N GLU A 122 8.95 8.86 -11.24
CA GLU A 122 10.08 8.85 -12.15
C GLU A 122 10.46 7.41 -12.51
N ALA A 123 10.38 7.07 -13.79
CA ALA A 123 10.83 5.78 -14.31
C ALA A 123 11.63 6.02 -15.60
N MET A 124 12.87 5.50 -15.65
CA MET A 124 13.76 5.65 -16.82
C MET A 124 13.96 7.12 -17.28
N LYS A 125 14.08 8.07 -16.34
CA LYS A 125 14.17 9.52 -16.56
C LYS A 125 12.90 10.18 -17.14
N LEU A 126 11.79 9.45 -17.20
CA LEU A 126 10.47 10.00 -17.51
C LEU A 126 9.72 10.27 -16.21
N PHE A 127 9.12 11.45 -16.12
CA PHE A 127 8.28 11.87 -14.99
C PHE A 127 6.82 11.68 -15.37
N ASN A 128 6.21 10.59 -14.89
CA ASN A 128 4.83 10.24 -15.21
C ASN A 128 3.91 10.76 -14.10
N GLU A 129 2.93 11.57 -14.47
CA GLU A 129 1.90 12.06 -13.55
C GLU A 129 0.93 10.93 -13.20
N ILE A 130 0.61 10.82 -11.91
CA ILE A 130 -0.39 9.87 -11.41
C ILE A 130 -1.65 10.66 -11.07
N GLU A 131 -2.72 10.38 -11.80
CA GLU A 131 -4.01 11.02 -11.62
C GLU A 131 -4.93 10.18 -10.71
N SER A 132 -5.85 10.83 -10.01
CA SER A 132 -6.91 10.13 -9.30
C SER A 132 -7.90 9.53 -10.29
N GLU A 133 -8.38 8.32 -10.01
CA GLU A 133 -9.51 7.70 -10.71
C GLU A 133 -10.85 7.88 -9.96
N VAL A 134 -10.78 8.42 -8.73
CA VAL A 134 -11.93 8.54 -7.82
C VAL A 134 -12.08 9.96 -7.28
N SER A 135 -13.28 10.27 -6.81
CA SER A 135 -13.55 11.47 -6.02
C SER A 135 -13.48 11.14 -4.53
N GLY A 136 -12.94 12.07 -3.73
CA GLY A 136 -12.85 11.87 -2.29
C GLY A 136 -11.91 12.82 -1.59
N LYS A 137 -11.53 12.48 -0.36
CA LYS A 137 -10.55 13.22 0.45
C LYS A 137 -9.31 12.36 0.74
N ILE A 138 -8.12 12.93 0.62
CA ILE A 138 -6.87 12.26 1.00
C ILE A 138 -6.85 12.10 2.53
N VAL A 139 -6.80 10.86 3.00
CA VAL A 139 -6.72 10.52 4.43
C VAL A 139 -5.28 10.27 4.85
N LYS A 140 -4.50 9.60 4.00
CA LYS A 140 -3.08 9.32 4.25
C LYS A 140 -2.29 9.32 2.94
N ILE A 141 -1.03 9.72 3.07
CA ILE A 141 0.02 9.52 2.07
C ILE A 141 0.92 8.42 2.63
N LEU A 142 1.04 7.31 1.92
CA LEU A 142 1.64 6.06 2.41
C LEU A 142 3.13 5.94 2.04
N VAL A 143 3.63 6.84 1.19
CA VAL A 143 5.01 6.86 0.70
C VAL A 143 5.62 8.24 0.92
N ASN A 144 6.89 8.26 1.37
CA ASN A 144 7.64 9.50 1.55
C ASN A 144 8.19 10.01 0.21
N ASP A 145 8.44 11.32 0.15
CA ASP A 145 9.05 11.93 -1.04
C ASP A 145 10.44 11.33 -1.35
N ALA A 146 10.76 11.24 -2.65
CA ALA A 146 11.99 10.67 -3.19
C ALA A 146 12.26 9.22 -2.74
N GLN A 147 11.21 8.42 -2.52
CA GLN A 147 11.34 7.00 -2.21
C GLN A 147 11.04 6.10 -3.41
N PRO A 148 11.70 4.93 -3.51
CA PRO A 148 11.35 3.95 -4.52
C PRO A 148 9.95 3.37 -4.25
N VAL A 149 9.24 3.08 -5.34
CA VAL A 149 7.93 2.43 -5.33
C VAL A 149 7.87 1.28 -6.33
N GLU A 150 7.12 0.25 -5.99
CA GLU A 150 6.89 -0.94 -6.81
C GLU A 150 5.51 -0.89 -7.49
N TYR A 151 5.29 -1.78 -8.46
CA TYR A 151 3.97 -1.98 -9.06
C TYR A 151 2.95 -2.42 -8.00
N ASP A 152 1.74 -1.87 -8.08
CA ASP A 152 0.62 -2.14 -7.16
C ASP A 152 0.85 -1.65 -5.71
N GLN A 153 1.99 -0.99 -5.44
CA GLN A 153 2.27 -0.46 -4.10
C GLN A 153 1.28 0.65 -3.72
N PRO A 154 0.66 0.59 -2.54
CA PRO A 154 -0.19 1.66 -2.02
C PRO A 154 0.54 3.01 -1.90
N LEU A 155 -0.04 4.07 -2.48
CA LEU A 155 0.50 5.43 -2.44
C LEU A 155 -0.35 6.35 -1.57
N PHE A 156 -1.67 6.27 -1.70
CA PHE A 156 -2.62 7.11 -0.98
C PHE A 156 -3.80 6.31 -0.45
N LEU A 157 -4.34 6.76 0.67
CA LEU A 157 -5.60 6.29 1.22
C LEU A 157 -6.63 7.41 1.08
N VAL A 158 -7.78 7.10 0.47
CA VAL A 158 -8.82 8.08 0.12
C VAL A 158 -10.13 7.70 0.82
N ASP A 159 -10.79 8.68 1.42
CA ASP A 159 -12.17 8.58 1.87
C ASP A 159 -13.09 8.96 0.70
N PRO A 160 -13.79 7.99 0.08
CA PRO A 160 -14.64 8.25 -1.06
C PRO A 160 -15.81 9.16 -0.68
N ARG A 161 -16.19 10.04 -1.61
CA ARG A 161 -17.31 10.98 -1.47
C ARG A 161 -18.36 10.73 -2.54
#